data_AF-A0A2V5L854-F1
#
_entry.id   AF-A0A2V5L854-F1
#
_cell.length_a   1.000
_cell.length_b   1.000
_cell.length_c   1.000
_cell.angle_alpha   90.00
_cell.angle_beta   90.00
_cell.angle_gamma   90.00
#
_symmetry.space_group_name_H-M   'P 1'
#
loop_
_entity.id
_entity.type
_entity.pdbx_description
1 polymer ?
#
loop_
_entity_poly.entity_id
_entity_poly.type
_entity_poly.pdbx_seq_one_letter_code
_entity_poly.pdbx_strand_id
1 'polypeptide(L)'
;MYEHRQQPLLSRAKFLKRVGRHSWIDSLLNASMILGGMGPVDPLPTNAAKIFASCYALFSGLAFIGIVSVLLAPFVHRMLHRFHAEERE
;
A
#
# COMPACT_ATOMS: atom_id res chain seq x y z
N MET A 1 5.13 23.29 -2.70
CA MET A 1 4.57 23.60 -1.37
C MET A 1 4.65 22.35 -0.49
N TYR A 2 5.87 21.86 -0.22
CA TYR A 2 6.13 20.72 0.64
C TYR A 2 7.08 21.17 1.75
N GLU A 3 6.87 20.66 2.94
CA GLU A 3 7.53 21.06 4.17
C GLU A 3 9.07 20.96 4.11
N HIS A 4 9.74 21.97 4.67
CA HIS A 4 11.17 22.16 4.59
C HIS A 4 11.90 21.05 5.38
N ARG A 5 12.96 20.45 4.84
CA ARG A 5 13.76 19.36 5.46
C ARG A 5 14.34 19.66 6.86
N GLN A 6 14.19 20.88 7.37
CA GLN A 6 14.77 21.36 8.63
C GLN A 6 13.77 21.48 9.81
N GLN A 7 12.51 21.06 9.64
CA GLN A 7 11.58 21.07 10.77
C GLN A 7 11.93 19.97 11.77
N PRO A 8 12.02 20.30 13.08
CA PRO A 8 12.30 19.31 14.11
C PRO A 8 11.20 18.25 14.18
N LEU A 9 11.60 16.99 14.41
CA LEU A 9 10.67 15.87 14.54
C LEU A 9 9.68 16.14 15.69
N LEU A 10 8.42 15.75 15.48
CA LEU A 10 7.39 15.84 16.51
C LEU A 10 7.79 14.99 17.73
N SER A 11 7.63 15.55 18.93
CA SER A 11 7.73 14.78 20.18
C SER A 11 6.74 13.61 20.19
N ARG A 12 7.12 12.48 20.80
CA ARG A 12 6.33 11.22 20.85
C ARG A 12 4.86 11.45 21.26
N ALA A 13 4.61 12.32 22.23
CA ALA A 13 3.25 12.65 22.66
C ALA A 13 2.44 13.36 21.55
N LYS A 14 3.07 14.27 20.81
CA LYS A 14 2.45 15.02 19.73
C LYS A 14 2.22 14.14 18.50
N PHE A 15 3.12 13.19 18.25
CA PHE A 15 2.98 12.15 17.23
C PHE A 15 1.80 11.21 17.54
N LEU A 16 1.74 10.64 18.75
CA LEU A 16 0.65 9.76 19.16
C LEU A 16 -0.71 10.48 19.13
N LYS A 17 -0.77 11.75 19.55
CA LYS A 17 -1.97 12.57 19.44
C LYS A 17 -2.40 12.81 17.98
N ARG A 18 -1.45 12.90 17.05
CA ARG A 18 -1.73 13.08 15.61
C ARG A 18 -2.32 11.80 15.01
N VAL A 19 -1.69 10.67 15.28
CA VAL A 19 -2.14 9.35 14.81
C VAL A 19 -3.50 9.00 15.40
N GLY A 20 -3.69 9.18 16.71
CA GLY A 20 -4.95 8.89 17.40
C GLY A 20 -6.11 9.84 17.06
N ARG A 21 -5.89 10.89 16.27
CA ARG A 21 -6.95 11.83 15.84
C ARG A 21 -7.64 11.39 14.54
N HIS A 22 -7.08 10.46 13.78
CA HIS A 22 -7.72 9.95 12.59
C HIS A 22 -8.82 8.96 12.97
N SER A 23 -10.00 9.09 12.34
CA SER A 23 -11.03 8.07 12.48
C SER A 23 -10.51 6.74 11.90
N TRP A 24 -11.03 5.60 12.39
CA TRP A 24 -10.67 4.29 11.84
C TRP A 24 -10.93 4.21 10.33
N ILE A 25 -12.01 4.83 9.85
CA ILE A 25 -12.39 4.85 8.43
C ILE A 25 -11.38 5.65 7.60
N ASP A 26 -10.93 6.80 8.11
CA ASP A 26 -9.88 7.58 7.45
C ASP A 26 -8.55 6.83 7.45
N SER A 27 -8.22 6.15 8.55
CA SER A 27 -7.01 5.34 8.65
C SER A 27 -7.02 4.17 7.66
N LEU A 28 -8.16 3.49 7.51
CA LEU A 28 -8.36 2.42 6.54
C LEU A 28 -8.15 2.92 5.12
N LEU A 29 -8.81 4.01 4.74
CA LEU A 29 -8.68 4.60 3.40
C LEU A 29 -7.23 4.99 3.09
N ASN A 30 -6.57 5.69 4.01
CA ASN A 30 -5.19 6.09 3.81
C ASN A 30 -4.25 4.89 3.68
N ALA A 31 -4.44 3.84 4.49
CA ALA A 31 -3.65 2.61 4.40
C ALA A 31 -3.86 1.89 3.06
N SER A 32 -5.11 1.76 2.59
CA SER A 32 -5.44 1.17 1.30
C SER A 32 -4.81 1.93 0.13
N MET A 33 -4.76 3.27 0.20
CA MET A 33 -4.17 4.10 -0.83
C MET A 33 -2.64 3.97 -0.89
N ILE A 34 -1.97 3.97 0.27
CA ILE A 34 -0.52 3.69 0.38
C ILE A 34 -0.19 2.31 -0.20
N LEU A 35 -0.97 1.29 0.16
CA LEU A 35 -0.79 -0.07 -0.35
C LEU A 35 -0.99 -0.12 -1.88
N GLY A 36 -1.98 0.62 -2.39
CA GLY A 36 -2.24 0.76 -3.83
C GLY A 36 -1.27 1.68 -4.57
N GLY A 37 -0.29 2.28 -3.88
CA GLY A 37 0.66 3.24 -4.48
C GLY A 37 0.02 4.59 -4.88
N MET A 38 -1.22 4.84 -4.49
CA MET A 38 -1.93 6.08 -4.78
C MET A 38 -1.66 7.10 -3.66
N GLY A 39 -1.39 8.34 -4.05
CA GLY A 39 -1.19 9.45 -3.12
C GLY A 39 -2.48 9.87 -2.38
N PRO A 40 -2.47 11.01 -1.69
CA PRO A 40 -3.67 11.56 -1.05
C PRO A 40 -4.78 11.71 -2.09
N VAL A 41 -5.87 10.96 -1.91
CA VAL A 41 -7.07 11.03 -2.74
C VAL A 41 -7.92 12.23 -2.32
N ASP A 42 -8.67 12.76 -3.27
CA ASP A 42 -9.59 13.87 -3.02
C ASP A 42 -10.51 13.57 -1.82
N PRO A 43 -10.82 14.58 -1.00
CA PRO A 43 -11.60 14.40 0.21
C PRO A 43 -12.98 13.82 -0.10
N LEU A 44 -13.19 12.56 0.28
CA LEU A 44 -14.49 11.90 0.10
C LEU A 44 -15.48 12.38 1.18
N PRO A 45 -16.69 12.83 0.78
CA PRO A 45 -17.63 13.50 1.68
C PRO A 45 -18.34 12.56 2.65
N THR A 46 -18.44 11.27 2.35
CA THR A 46 -19.20 10.31 3.16
C THR A 46 -18.36 9.11 3.61
N ASN A 47 -18.67 8.58 4.79
CA ASN A 47 -18.02 7.38 5.32
C ASN A 47 -18.21 6.16 4.40
N ALA A 48 -19.39 6.02 3.78
CA ALA A 48 -19.66 4.95 2.83
C ALA A 48 -18.74 5.01 1.61
N ALA A 49 -18.50 6.22 1.08
CA ALA A 49 -17.60 6.41 -0.05
C ALA A 49 -16.15 6.05 0.31
N LYS A 50 -15.69 6.39 1.52
CA LYS A 50 -14.35 6.02 2.01
C LYS A 50 -14.18 4.51 2.13
N ILE A 51 -15.18 3.80 2.65
CA ILE A 51 -15.15 2.33 2.76
C ILE A 51 -15.12 1.71 1.37
N PHE A 52 -15.99 2.15 0.46
CA PHE A 52 -16.02 1.67 -0.92
C PHE A 52 -14.67 1.89 -1.62
N ALA A 53 -14.11 3.10 -1.52
CA ALA A 53 -12.82 3.43 -2.12
C ALA A 53 -11.69 2.58 -1.54
N SER A 54 -11.71 2.29 -0.24
CA SER A 54 -10.74 1.42 0.41
C SER A 54 -10.82 0.00 -0.15
N CYS A 55 -12.02 -0.59 -0.19
CA CYS A 55 -12.25 -1.93 -0.74
C CYS A 55 -11.88 -2.01 -2.22
N TYR A 56 -12.26 -1.01 -3.01
CA TYR A 56 -11.93 -0.94 -4.43
C TYR A 56 -10.41 -0.89 -4.64
N ALA A 57 -9.70 -0.02 -3.92
CA ALA A 57 -8.24 0.10 -4.04
C ALA A 57 -7.52 -1.20 -3.65
N LEU A 58 -7.95 -1.86 -2.57
CA LEU A 58 -7.42 -3.14 -2.17
C LEU A 58 -7.71 -4.23 -3.21
N PHE A 59 -8.93 -4.29 -3.71
CA PHE A 59 -9.32 -5.26 -4.73
C PHE A 59 -8.52 -5.07 -6.02
N SER A 60 -8.48 -3.84 -6.55
CA SER A 60 -7.73 -3.54 -7.77
C SER A 60 -6.23 -3.78 -7.61
N GLY A 61 -5.66 -3.50 -6.42
CA GLY A 61 -4.25 -3.72 -6.14
C GLY A 61 -3.88 -5.19 -5.92
N LEU A 62 -4.49 -5.84 -4.92
CA LEU A 62 -4.15 -7.21 -4.53
C LEU A 62 -4.59 -8.23 -5.57
N ALA A 63 -5.80 -8.10 -6.15
CA ALA A 63 -6.25 -9.06 -7.15
C ALA A 63 -5.36 -8.99 -8.39
N PHE A 64 -4.97 -7.79 -8.82
CA PHE A 64 -4.05 -7.62 -9.94
C PHE A 64 -2.69 -8.30 -9.67
N ILE A 65 -2.06 -8.01 -8.52
CA ILE A 65 -0.79 -8.63 -8.15
C ILE A 65 -0.94 -10.15 -8.04
N GLY A 66 -2.02 -10.65 -7.45
CA GLY A 66 -2.30 -12.07 -7.30
C GLY A 66 -2.43 -12.77 -8.65
N ILE A 67 -3.22 -12.22 -9.58
CA ILE A 67 -3.40 -12.77 -10.92
C ILE A 67 -2.07 -12.79 -11.68
N VAL A 68 -1.35 -11.66 -11.69
CA VAL A 68 -0.03 -11.55 -12.36
C VAL A 68 0.95 -12.55 -11.76
N SER A 69 0.96 -12.73 -10.44
CA SER A 69 1.84 -13.69 -9.77
C SER A 69 1.54 -15.13 -10.16
N VAL A 70 0.26 -15.51 -10.24
CA VAL A 70 -0.14 -16.86 -10.69
C VAL A 70 0.26 -17.10 -12.15
N LEU A 71 0.09 -16.11 -13.01
CA LEU A 71 0.49 -16.19 -14.42
C LEU A 71 2.01 -16.26 -14.60
N LEU A 72 2.78 -15.51 -13.80
CA LEU A 72 4.24 -15.49 -13.85
C LEU A 72 4.90 -16.67 -13.12
N ALA A 73 4.22 -17.30 -12.16
CA ALA A 73 4.74 -18.42 -11.37
C ALA A 73 5.43 -19.52 -12.22
N PRO A 74 4.84 -20.05 -13.32
CA PRO A 74 5.51 -21.08 -14.12
C PRO A 74 6.79 -20.58 -14.80
N PHE A 75 6.84 -19.30 -15.19
CA PHE A 75 8.03 -18.70 -15.81
C PHE A 75 9.14 -18.50 -14.80
N VAL A 76 8.82 -17.91 -13.64
CA VAL A 76 9.77 -17.69 -12.55
C VAL A 76 10.30 -19.03 -12.03
N HIS A 77 9.42 -20.01 -11.86
CA HIS A 77 9.83 -21.37 -11.47
C HIS A 77 10.76 -22.01 -12.52
N ARG A 78 10.45 -21.87 -13.82
CA ARG A 78 11.32 -22.37 -14.90
C ARG A 78 12.67 -21.66 -14.95
N MET A 79 12.71 -20.35 -14.70
CA MET A 79 13.96 -19.60 -14.58
C MET A 79 14.76 -20.10 -13.39
N LEU A 80 14.14 -20.29 -12.22
CA LEU A 80 14.78 -20.78 -11.01
C LEU A 80 15.46 -22.14 -11.21
N HIS A 81 14.78 -23.07 -11.89
CA HIS A 81 15.35 -24.37 -12.28
C HIS A 81 16.54 -24.23 -13.23
N ARG A 82 16.49 -23.28 -14.16
CA ARG A 82 17.60 -23.02 -15.09
C ARG A 82 18.82 -22.38 -14.41
N PHE A 83 18.59 -21.54 -13.39
CA PHE A 83 19.66 -20.91 -12.62
C PHE A 83 20.27 -21.85 -11.57
N HIS A 84 19.50 -22.76 -10.94
CA HIS A 84 20.06 -23.78 -10.03
C HIS A 84 20.71 -24.97 -10.76
N ALA A 85 20.53 -25.10 -12.07
CA ALA A 85 21.20 -26.13 -12.87
C ALA A 85 22.69 -25.87 -13.10
N GLU A 86 23.23 -24.69 -12.72
CA GLU A 86 24.65 -24.36 -12.88
C GLU A 86 25.52 -24.59 -11.63
N GLU A 87 24.98 -25.15 -10.54
CA GLU A 87 25.76 -25.51 -9.33
C GLU A 87 26.18 -27.00 -9.29
N ARG A 88 26.06 -27.70 -10.42
CA ARG A 88 26.40 -29.13 -10.52
C ARG A 88 27.10 -29.50 -11.83
N GLU A 89 28.14 -28.75 -12.19
CA GLU A 89 29.32 -29.26 -12.91
C GLU A 89 30.61 -28.76 -12.24
#